data_AF-A0A6B9TES4-F1
#
_entry.id   AF-A0A6B9TES4-F1
#
_cell.length_a   1.000
_cell.length_b   1.000
_cell.length_c   1.000
_cell.angle_alpha   90.00
_cell.angle_beta   90.00
_cell.angle_gamma   90.00
#
_symmetry.space_group_name_H-M   'P 1'
#
loop_
_entity.id
_entity.type
_entity.pdbx_description
1 polymer ?
#
loop_
_entity_poly.entity_id
_entity_poly.type
_entity_poly.pdbx_seq_one_letter_code
_entity_poly.pdbx_strand_id
1 'polypeptide(L)'
;MVQILLTEPEKCDGCNECIEACEKVLGKSALFLNKMDSGYHAIVCQQCIDPSCARGCFRDAIKRENGTVSIDQESCVGCKLCMLMCPIGAITYTEDGMVKCDQQCIQNPGDTPACVAACEKGCLEAMDVMDYVSDIQRGFEVKTPGSSSITPSSPSSDLAAATQGLCVFCGTCEIVCPTDAIEIVDNSPKIDKTRCIMCGSCLAACPVLLPTGAGSIWDPRTIADIRYTSKAGKYVLRGFGTERRLPNFDNIIILPAQASIPPVDKYREPCNTSVVLGDRYAEEPLVLQTPVLIAGMSFGALSKESKLAMAKGSAMVGSCANTGEGGMLPEERELADKLMVQYSSGRFGVSSDYLNVGDAIEVKIGQGAKPGMGGHLLAEKVSPEVARIRRIPEGTDALSPARFLDATREGDLAKHIELLREVTDWRVPIVVKLGPGRVYEDVQIAAEAGADIISVDGMEGGTGAAPEVVIEHTGVPTLAALVQAVNGLNDIGLKEEVDLIITGGIRSGADVAKAMAMGADAVYIGTGAMIAMGCRACRMCYTGKCPVGVATQDPVLRKRMDVDLAARRVANYIKSMTEEAKMLAQLAGHDDIRKFSPEDLRALDTNTAAITGLKLINQ
;
A
#
# COMPACT_ATOMS: atom_id res chain seq x y z
N MET A 1 14.84 40.08 -16.99
CA MET A 1 15.15 40.24 -15.56
C MET A 1 13.81 40.45 -14.89
N VAL A 2 13.44 39.54 -13.99
CA VAL A 2 12.07 39.43 -13.46
C VAL A 2 12.16 39.80 -11.99
N GLN A 3 11.48 40.88 -11.61
CA GLN A 3 11.39 41.28 -10.21
C GLN A 3 10.23 40.53 -9.56
N ILE A 4 10.46 39.95 -8.38
CA ILE A 4 9.38 39.42 -7.53
C ILE A 4 9.15 40.38 -6.37
N LEU A 5 7.91 40.43 -5.89
CA LEU A 5 7.54 41.19 -4.72
C LEU A 5 7.56 40.28 -3.49
N LEU A 6 8.38 40.64 -2.51
CA LEU A 6 8.39 40.01 -1.20
C LEU A 6 7.69 40.91 -0.19
N THR A 7 7.19 40.27 0.87
CA THR A 7 6.48 40.95 1.95
C THR A 7 7.03 40.48 3.28
N GLU A 8 7.29 41.44 4.16
CA GLU A 8 7.65 41.22 5.56
C GLU A 8 6.46 41.57 6.47
N PRO A 9 5.64 40.59 6.87
CA PRO A 9 4.42 40.84 7.65
C PRO A 9 4.65 41.61 8.95
N GLU A 10 5.80 41.40 9.61
CA GLU A 10 6.13 42.02 10.90
C GLU A 10 6.29 43.56 10.82
N LYS A 11 6.54 44.10 9.62
CA LYS A 11 6.70 45.55 9.37
C LYS A 11 5.39 46.22 8.94
N CYS A 12 4.33 45.46 8.69
CA CYS A 12 3.07 45.99 8.16
C CYS A 12 2.16 46.53 9.27
N ASP A 13 1.86 47.82 9.23
CA ASP A 13 0.95 48.49 10.17
C ASP A 13 -0.49 48.63 9.66
N GLY A 14 -0.76 48.19 8.42
CA GLY A 14 -2.09 48.17 7.83
C GLY A 14 -2.57 49.53 7.28
N CYS A 15 -1.65 50.44 6.93
CA CYS A 15 -1.97 51.80 6.45
C CYS A 15 -2.73 51.88 5.10
N ASN A 16 -2.81 50.79 4.32
CA ASN A 16 -3.37 50.72 2.95
C ASN A 16 -2.62 51.52 1.85
N GLU A 17 -1.51 52.19 2.15
CA GLU A 17 -0.77 53.02 1.16
C GLU A 17 -0.37 52.25 -0.10
N CYS A 18 0.00 50.96 0.03
CA CYS A 18 0.35 50.10 -1.09
C CYS A 18 -0.85 49.76 -2.00
N ILE A 19 -2.06 49.65 -1.42
CA ILE A 19 -3.32 49.39 -2.14
C ILE A 19 -3.74 50.66 -2.89
N GLU A 20 -3.72 51.82 -2.22
CA GLU A 20 -4.05 53.11 -2.81
C GLU A 20 -3.10 53.47 -3.96
N ALA A 21 -1.80 53.20 -3.80
CA ALA A 21 -0.81 53.41 -4.85
C ALA A 21 -1.05 52.49 -6.06
N CYS A 22 -1.43 51.22 -5.83
CA CYS A 22 -1.76 50.29 -6.91
C CYS A 22 -3.03 50.74 -7.66
N GLU A 23 -4.07 51.14 -6.93
CA GLU A 23 -5.33 51.62 -7.50
C GLU A 23 -5.13 52.91 -8.30
N LYS A 24 -4.33 53.86 -7.80
CA LYS A 24 -4.00 55.11 -8.50
C LYS A 24 -3.32 54.88 -9.85
N VAL A 25 -2.51 53.82 -9.97
CA VAL A 25 -1.78 53.51 -11.21
C VAL A 25 -2.61 52.67 -12.17
N LEU A 26 -3.38 51.69 -11.67
CA LEU A 26 -4.07 50.69 -12.50
C LEU A 26 -5.59 50.88 -12.59
N GLY A 27 -6.14 51.88 -11.88
CA GLY A 27 -7.60 52.10 -11.75
C GLY A 27 -8.31 51.07 -10.87
N LYS A 28 -7.60 50.04 -10.39
CA LYS A 28 -8.06 49.01 -9.45
C LYS A 28 -6.88 48.45 -8.68
N SER A 29 -7.06 48.10 -7.41
CA SER A 29 -6.01 47.42 -6.66
C SER A 29 -6.01 45.92 -6.97
N ALA A 30 -4.81 45.38 -7.19
CA ALA A 30 -4.56 43.95 -7.31
C ALA A 30 -3.81 43.38 -6.08
N LEU A 31 -3.80 44.16 -5.00
CA LEU A 31 -3.18 43.90 -3.70
C LEU A 31 -4.24 44.00 -2.62
N PHE A 32 -4.09 43.21 -1.56
CA PHE A 32 -5.02 43.22 -0.44
C PHE A 32 -4.28 42.95 0.85
N LEU A 33 -4.76 43.55 1.93
CA LEU A 33 -4.27 43.32 3.27
C LEU A 33 -5.11 42.24 3.93
N ASN A 34 -4.42 41.24 4.47
CA ASN A 34 -5.02 40.28 5.37
C ASN A 34 -4.70 40.67 6.82
N LYS A 35 -5.71 40.70 7.68
CA LYS A 35 -5.52 40.96 9.11
C LYS A 35 -5.07 39.68 9.80
N MET A 36 -3.96 39.72 10.51
CA MET A 36 -3.44 38.62 11.32
C MET A 36 -3.64 38.90 12.81
N ASP A 37 -3.43 37.89 13.67
CA ASP A 37 -3.58 38.03 15.12
C ASP A 37 -2.61 39.07 15.73
N SER A 38 -1.47 39.32 15.07
CA SER A 38 -0.39 40.19 15.53
C SER A 38 0.10 41.21 14.48
N GLY A 39 -0.79 41.67 13.59
CA GLY A 39 -0.45 42.70 12.59
C GLY A 39 -1.26 42.57 11.30
N TYR A 40 -0.72 43.10 10.20
CA TYR A 40 -1.30 42.96 8.87
C TYR A 40 -0.33 42.26 7.94
N HIS A 41 -0.83 41.69 6.85
CA HIS A 41 -0.01 41.08 5.82
C HIS A 41 -0.48 41.51 4.44
N ALA A 42 0.40 42.18 3.70
CA ALA A 42 0.15 42.56 2.32
C ALA A 42 0.32 41.35 1.41
N ILE A 43 -0.79 40.85 0.89
CA ILE A 43 -0.78 39.74 -0.05
C ILE A 43 -0.49 40.27 -1.46
N VAL A 44 0.62 39.81 -2.02
CA VAL A 44 1.10 40.19 -3.34
C VAL A 44 1.42 38.96 -4.18
N CYS A 45 1.16 39.02 -5.50
CA CYS A 45 1.47 37.90 -6.38
C CYS A 45 2.98 37.78 -6.59
N GLN A 46 3.56 36.61 -6.28
CA GLN A 46 5.00 36.36 -6.39
C GLN A 46 5.49 35.95 -7.78
N GLN A 47 4.63 35.98 -8.82
CA GLN A 47 4.97 35.59 -10.20
C GLN A 47 5.73 34.25 -10.29
N CYS A 48 5.21 33.22 -9.60
CA CYS A 48 5.86 31.92 -9.45
C CYS A 48 6.42 31.38 -10.77
N ILE A 49 7.61 30.79 -10.72
CA ILE A 49 8.26 30.13 -11.86
C ILE A 49 7.38 29.00 -12.41
N ASP A 50 6.76 28.23 -11.51
CA ASP A 50 5.72 27.24 -11.81
C ASP A 50 4.41 27.62 -11.08
N PRO A 51 3.53 28.41 -11.73
CA PRO A 51 2.32 28.91 -11.10
C PRO A 51 1.24 27.83 -10.97
N SER A 52 0.98 27.41 -9.73
CA SER A 52 -0.12 26.47 -9.40
C SER A 52 -1.50 26.98 -9.82
N CYS A 53 -1.70 28.31 -9.81
CA CYS A 53 -2.93 28.93 -10.30
C CYS A 53 -3.13 28.73 -11.82
N ALA A 54 -2.05 28.69 -12.61
CA ALA A 54 -2.12 28.34 -14.02
C ALA A 54 -2.43 26.85 -14.20
N ARG A 55 -1.77 25.97 -13.42
CA ARG A 55 -2.06 24.52 -13.43
C ARG A 55 -3.50 24.18 -13.07
N GLY A 56 -4.13 24.99 -12.21
CA GLY A 56 -5.53 24.84 -11.82
C GLY A 56 -6.54 25.44 -12.80
N CYS A 57 -6.10 26.16 -13.83
CA CYS A 57 -6.99 26.84 -14.77
C CYS A 57 -7.36 25.92 -15.95
N PHE A 58 -8.51 25.25 -15.87
CA PHE A 58 -8.99 24.34 -16.93
C PHE A 58 -9.41 25.02 -18.25
N ARG A 59 -9.46 26.37 -18.28
CA ARG A 59 -9.76 27.18 -19.47
C ARG A 59 -8.50 27.75 -20.13
N ASP A 60 -7.32 27.47 -19.58
CA ASP A 60 -6.05 28.06 -20.01
C ASP A 60 -6.05 29.60 -20.03
N ALA A 61 -6.90 30.21 -19.19
CA ALA A 61 -7.03 31.66 -19.04
C ALA A 61 -5.88 32.28 -18.22
N ILE A 62 -5.02 31.49 -17.60
CA ILE A 62 -3.86 31.97 -16.84
C ILE A 62 -2.59 31.51 -17.54
N LYS A 63 -1.74 32.45 -17.94
CA LYS A 63 -0.54 32.20 -18.73
C LYS A 63 0.67 32.85 -18.06
N ARG A 64 1.86 32.31 -18.33
CA ARG A 64 3.13 32.90 -17.90
C ARG A 64 3.93 33.32 -19.12
N GLU A 65 4.12 34.62 -19.29
CA GLU A 65 4.82 35.22 -20.42
C GLU A 65 5.89 36.17 -19.90
N ASN A 66 7.12 36.05 -20.42
CA ASN A 66 8.25 36.90 -20.04
C ASN A 66 8.53 37.01 -18.53
N GLY A 67 8.15 36.00 -17.75
CA GLY A 67 8.32 35.98 -16.30
C GLY A 67 7.10 36.41 -15.49
N THR A 68 6.10 37.01 -16.13
CA THR A 68 4.87 37.48 -15.52
C THR A 68 3.76 36.47 -15.73
N VAL A 69 3.07 36.10 -14.66
CA VAL A 69 1.83 35.35 -14.71
C VAL A 69 0.70 36.36 -14.92
N SER A 70 -0.21 36.15 -15.85
CA SER A 70 -1.35 37.04 -16.12
C SER A 70 -2.65 36.23 -16.28
N ILE A 71 -3.79 36.90 -16.09
CA ILE A 71 -5.12 36.31 -16.32
C ILE A 71 -5.72 37.01 -17.54
N ASP A 72 -5.98 36.24 -18.59
CA ASP A 72 -6.77 36.65 -19.74
C ASP A 72 -8.25 36.67 -19.35
N GLN A 73 -8.83 37.86 -19.28
CA GLN A 73 -10.22 38.05 -18.84
C GLN A 73 -11.24 37.58 -19.89
N GLU A 74 -10.88 37.51 -21.17
CA GLU A 74 -11.81 37.04 -22.21
C GLU A 74 -12.03 35.52 -22.11
N SER A 75 -10.96 34.78 -21.79
CA SER A 75 -11.01 33.32 -21.60
C SER A 75 -11.47 32.91 -20.19
N CYS A 76 -11.47 33.84 -19.23
CA CYS A 76 -11.79 33.58 -17.83
C CYS A 76 -13.31 33.49 -17.60
N VAL A 77 -13.76 32.40 -16.96
CA VAL A 77 -15.17 32.17 -16.63
C VAL A 77 -15.52 32.44 -15.15
N GLY A 78 -14.59 33.03 -14.38
CA GLY A 78 -14.87 33.41 -12.99
C GLY A 78 -15.11 32.25 -12.00
N CYS A 79 -14.63 31.04 -12.31
CA CYS A 79 -14.89 29.82 -11.50
C CYS A 79 -14.22 29.78 -10.12
N LYS A 80 -13.36 30.75 -9.79
CA LYS A 80 -12.63 30.89 -8.50
C LYS A 80 -11.63 29.77 -8.15
N LEU A 81 -11.44 28.76 -9.00
CA LEU A 81 -10.47 27.68 -8.74
C LEU A 81 -9.04 28.20 -8.54
N CYS A 82 -8.62 29.20 -9.29
CA CYS A 82 -7.29 29.79 -9.15
C CYS A 82 -7.06 30.47 -7.79
N MET A 83 -8.12 30.89 -7.07
CA MET A 83 -8.02 31.38 -5.70
C MET A 83 -7.60 30.25 -4.74
N LEU A 84 -8.24 29.07 -4.88
CA LEU A 84 -7.92 27.87 -4.08
C LEU A 84 -6.52 27.33 -4.38
N MET A 85 -6.09 27.49 -5.64
CA MET A 85 -4.81 26.95 -6.10
C MET A 85 -3.63 27.87 -5.80
N CYS A 86 -3.85 29.14 -5.43
CA CYS A 86 -2.78 30.06 -5.09
C CYS A 86 -2.35 29.83 -3.62
N PRO A 87 -1.14 29.31 -3.34
CA PRO A 87 -0.72 29.00 -1.97
C PRO A 87 -0.55 30.25 -1.09
N ILE A 88 -0.38 31.42 -1.71
CA ILE A 88 -0.20 32.71 -1.04
C ILE A 88 -1.55 33.45 -0.95
N GLY A 89 -2.58 32.92 -1.61
CA GLY A 89 -3.90 33.56 -1.67
C GLY A 89 -3.93 34.83 -2.51
N ALA A 90 -2.92 35.11 -3.36
CA ALA A 90 -2.72 36.35 -4.13
C ALA A 90 -3.68 36.59 -5.30
N ILE A 91 -4.75 35.81 -5.42
CA ILE A 91 -5.78 35.94 -6.45
C ILE A 91 -7.12 36.11 -5.77
N THR A 92 -7.87 37.14 -6.18
CA THR A 92 -9.19 37.45 -5.65
C THR A 92 -10.24 37.56 -6.77
N TYR A 93 -11.51 37.65 -6.39
CA TYR A 93 -12.63 37.79 -7.33
C TYR A 93 -13.37 39.10 -7.03
N THR A 94 -13.52 39.94 -8.05
CA THR A 94 -14.28 41.20 -7.99
C THR A 94 -15.44 41.16 -9.00
N GLU A 95 -16.23 42.23 -9.07
CA GLU A 95 -17.30 42.39 -10.06
C GLU A 95 -16.77 42.36 -11.51
N ASP A 96 -15.51 42.75 -11.71
CA ASP A 96 -14.80 42.75 -13.00
C ASP A 96 -14.08 41.42 -13.31
N GLY A 97 -14.25 40.39 -12.49
CA GLY A 97 -13.69 39.06 -12.70
C GLY A 97 -12.53 38.68 -11.75
N MET A 98 -11.66 37.78 -12.20
CA MET A 98 -10.53 37.29 -11.38
C MET A 98 -9.38 38.31 -11.43
N VAL A 99 -8.92 38.78 -10.26
CA VAL A 99 -7.89 39.83 -10.15
C VAL A 99 -6.67 39.32 -9.41
N LYS A 100 -5.48 39.68 -9.89
CA LYS A 100 -4.18 39.49 -9.22
C LYS A 100 -3.14 40.46 -9.78
N CYS A 101 -2.09 40.75 -9.03
CA CYS A 101 -1.00 41.60 -9.53
C CYS A 101 -0.30 40.93 -10.72
N ASP A 102 -0.23 41.62 -11.85
CA ASP A 102 0.45 41.26 -13.10
C ASP A 102 1.57 42.25 -13.45
N GLN A 103 1.99 43.06 -12.49
CA GLN A 103 3.15 43.97 -12.59
C GLN A 103 3.05 45.03 -13.70
N GLN A 104 1.84 45.41 -14.12
CA GLN A 104 1.62 46.44 -15.15
C GLN A 104 2.22 47.83 -14.83
N CYS A 105 2.53 48.12 -13.56
CA CYS A 105 3.17 49.37 -13.13
C CYS A 105 4.69 49.40 -13.38
N ILE A 106 5.30 48.29 -13.80
CA ILE A 106 6.73 48.17 -14.10
C ILE A 106 6.89 48.28 -15.63
N GLN A 107 7.51 49.35 -16.12
CA GLN A 107 7.66 49.59 -17.57
C GLN A 107 9.06 49.22 -18.08
N ASN A 108 10.09 49.40 -17.24
CA ASN A 108 11.48 49.06 -17.54
C ASN A 108 12.06 48.12 -16.48
N PRO A 109 13.04 47.27 -16.84
CA PRO A 109 13.74 46.42 -15.87
C PRO A 109 14.44 47.27 -14.80
N GLY A 110 14.08 47.06 -13.53
CA GLY A 110 14.63 47.80 -12.39
C GLY A 110 13.74 48.91 -11.85
N ASP A 111 12.60 49.20 -12.49
CA ASP A 111 11.63 50.17 -11.97
C ASP A 111 11.08 49.71 -10.61
N THR A 112 11.01 50.63 -9.65
CA THR A 112 10.40 50.34 -8.34
C THR A 112 8.88 50.27 -8.48
N PRO A 113 8.23 49.15 -8.13
CA PRO A 113 6.78 49.03 -8.21
C PRO A 113 6.08 50.06 -7.34
N ALA A 114 4.95 50.61 -7.82
CA ALA A 114 4.23 51.69 -7.12
C ALA A 114 3.87 51.35 -5.67
N CYS A 115 3.53 50.08 -5.39
CA CYS A 115 3.22 49.61 -4.05
C CYS A 115 4.45 49.53 -3.12
N VAL A 116 5.65 49.28 -3.67
CA VAL A 116 6.92 49.28 -2.93
C VAL A 116 7.34 50.73 -2.65
N ALA A 117 7.26 51.61 -3.66
CA ALA A 117 7.60 53.02 -3.53
C ALA A 117 6.73 53.75 -2.49
N ALA A 118 5.47 53.34 -2.35
CA ALA A 118 4.53 53.91 -1.38
C ALA A 118 4.65 53.32 0.04
N CYS A 119 5.45 52.28 0.26
CA CYS A 119 5.53 51.59 1.55
C CYS A 119 6.63 52.19 2.45
N GLU A 120 6.31 53.24 3.21
CA GLU A 120 7.29 53.92 4.08
C GLU A 120 7.88 53.01 5.17
N LYS A 121 7.12 52.00 5.62
CA LYS A 121 7.57 51.00 6.62
C LYS A 121 8.51 49.93 6.06
N GLY A 122 8.72 49.88 4.73
CA GLY A 122 9.55 48.87 4.09
C GLY A 122 9.01 47.45 4.26
N CYS A 123 7.67 47.29 4.31
CA CYS A 123 7.01 45.99 4.35
C CYS A 123 7.04 45.27 2.99
N LEU A 124 7.13 46.00 1.89
CA LEU A 124 7.19 45.46 0.54
C LEU A 124 8.56 45.74 -0.07
N GLU A 125 9.14 44.73 -0.71
CA GLU A 125 10.43 44.83 -1.39
C GLU A 125 10.33 44.20 -2.78
N ALA A 126 10.97 44.82 -3.77
CA ALA A 126 11.15 44.26 -5.10
C ALA A 126 12.58 43.72 -5.23
N MET A 127 12.72 42.43 -5.53
CA MET A 127 14.02 41.76 -5.67
C MET A 127 14.14 41.07 -7.03
N ASP A 128 15.37 41.00 -7.58
CA ASP A 128 15.65 40.17 -8.76
C ASP A 128 15.80 38.70 -8.36
N VAL A 129 15.16 37.81 -9.12
CA VAL A 129 15.16 36.36 -8.89
C VAL A 129 16.59 35.77 -8.91
N MET A 130 17.53 36.32 -9.69
CA MET A 130 18.90 35.79 -9.76
C MET A 130 19.71 36.05 -8.48
N ASP A 131 19.45 37.19 -7.82
CA ASP A 131 20.10 37.53 -6.55
C ASP A 131 19.63 36.56 -5.45
N TYR A 132 18.34 36.23 -5.42
CA TYR A 132 17.74 35.26 -4.48
C TYR A 132 18.25 33.82 -4.68
N VAL A 133 18.43 33.38 -5.93
CA VAL A 133 18.94 32.02 -6.24
C VAL A 133 20.43 31.89 -5.87
N SER A 134 21.20 32.98 -5.98
CA SER A 134 22.62 33.00 -5.64
C SER A 134 22.90 32.80 -4.13
N ASP A 135 21.99 33.25 -3.27
CA ASP A 135 22.07 33.05 -1.82
C ASP A 135 21.71 31.60 -1.40
N ILE A 136 20.80 30.95 -2.13
CA ILE A 136 20.44 29.53 -1.90
C ILE A 136 21.57 28.59 -2.39
N GLN A 137 22.26 28.94 -3.48
CA GLN A 137 23.32 28.11 -4.07
C GLN A 137 24.59 27.98 -3.20
N ARG A 138 24.82 28.86 -2.21
CA ARG A 138 25.93 28.72 -1.25
C ARG A 138 25.75 27.58 -0.23
N GLY A 139 24.54 27.03 -0.07
CA GLY A 139 24.24 26.04 0.96
C GLY A 139 24.48 24.58 0.58
N PHE A 140 24.43 24.22 -0.70
CA PHE A 140 24.39 22.81 -1.11
C PHE A 140 24.91 22.61 -2.54
N GLU A 141 26.21 22.44 -2.75
CA GLU A 141 26.75 21.95 -4.02
C GLU A 141 27.13 20.46 -3.94
N VAL A 142 26.41 19.63 -4.69
CA VAL A 142 26.92 18.37 -5.28
C VAL A 142 26.65 18.42 -6.79
N LYS A 143 27.71 18.31 -7.59
CA LYS A 143 27.67 18.27 -9.05
C LYS A 143 27.24 16.89 -9.56
N THR A 144 26.34 16.83 -10.55
CA THR A 144 26.55 16.17 -11.87
C THR A 144 25.33 16.35 -12.81
N PRO A 145 25.48 16.12 -14.14
CA PRO A 145 24.87 16.95 -15.18
C PRO A 145 23.75 16.26 -15.98
N GLY A 146 23.07 17.06 -16.81
CA GLY A 146 22.34 16.56 -17.99
C GLY A 146 20.90 17.01 -18.05
N SER A 147 20.64 18.00 -18.90
CA SER A 147 19.33 18.59 -19.21
C SER A 147 18.33 17.59 -19.81
N SER A 148 17.10 17.60 -19.31
CA SER A 148 15.90 17.48 -20.15
C SER A 148 14.76 18.26 -19.52
N SER A 149 14.26 19.24 -20.27
CA SER A 149 13.11 20.08 -19.96
C SER A 149 11.85 19.25 -19.71
N ILE A 150 11.27 19.36 -18.51
CA ILE A 150 9.95 18.82 -18.19
C ILE A 150 8.98 20.00 -18.10
N THR A 151 8.09 20.11 -19.08
CA THR A 151 6.86 20.91 -19.00
C THR A 151 5.81 20.14 -18.17
N PRO A 152 5.23 20.70 -17.10
CA PRO A 152 4.14 20.04 -16.38
C PRO A 152 2.76 20.50 -16.89
N SER A 153 2.00 19.55 -17.43
CA SER A 153 0.59 19.66 -17.81
C SER A 153 -0.32 19.11 -16.69
N SER A 154 -1.61 19.48 -16.73
CA SER A 154 -2.62 19.20 -15.69
C SER A 154 -2.85 17.69 -15.42
N PRO A 155 -3.45 17.29 -14.28
CA PRO A 155 -3.60 15.89 -13.86
C PRO A 155 -4.37 14.97 -14.83
N SER A 156 -5.04 15.53 -15.84
CA SER A 156 -5.85 14.81 -16.82
C SER A 156 -5.33 14.90 -18.26
N SER A 157 -4.23 15.62 -18.51
CA SER A 157 -3.81 15.95 -19.88
C SER A 157 -2.63 15.13 -20.39
N ASP A 158 -2.09 14.17 -19.65
CA ASP A 158 -1.00 13.40 -20.21
C ASP A 158 -0.87 12.00 -19.62
N LEU A 159 -1.72 11.07 -20.06
CA LEU A 159 -1.48 9.65 -19.85
C LEU A 159 -0.07 9.27 -20.34
N ALA A 160 0.42 9.87 -21.43
CA ALA A 160 1.76 9.60 -21.96
C ALA A 160 2.85 10.14 -21.02
N ALA A 161 2.73 11.37 -20.49
CA ALA A 161 3.70 11.87 -19.51
C ALA A 161 3.56 11.17 -18.14
N ALA A 162 2.35 10.94 -17.65
CA ALA A 162 2.10 10.26 -16.38
C ALA A 162 2.66 8.83 -16.37
N THR A 163 2.58 8.12 -17.51
CA THR A 163 3.12 6.76 -17.66
C THR A 163 4.52 6.70 -18.27
N GLN A 164 5.22 7.84 -18.41
CA GLN A 164 6.52 7.87 -19.07
C GLN A 164 7.52 6.94 -18.36
N GLY A 165 8.04 5.95 -19.10
CA GLY A 165 8.96 4.93 -18.57
C GLY A 165 8.30 3.85 -17.68
N LEU A 166 7.00 3.97 -17.40
CA LEU A 166 6.21 3.03 -16.60
C LEU A 166 5.18 2.26 -17.43
N CYS A 167 4.79 2.77 -18.60
CA CYS A 167 3.80 2.13 -19.45
C CYS A 167 4.21 0.71 -19.85
N VAL A 168 3.27 -0.23 -19.72
CA VAL A 168 3.46 -1.66 -20.02
C VAL A 168 2.69 -2.14 -21.24
N PHE A 169 2.15 -1.21 -22.02
CA PHE A 169 1.49 -1.46 -23.30
C PHE A 169 0.35 -2.48 -23.19
N CYS A 170 -0.43 -2.40 -22.11
CA CYS A 170 -1.50 -3.34 -21.81
C CYS A 170 -2.79 -3.09 -22.61
N GLY A 171 -2.93 -1.96 -23.29
CA GLY A 171 -4.14 -1.60 -24.04
C GLY A 171 -5.33 -1.18 -23.18
N THR A 172 -5.25 -1.22 -21.85
CA THR A 172 -6.39 -0.87 -20.98
C THR A 172 -6.90 0.55 -21.24
N CYS A 173 -6.01 1.52 -21.47
CA CYS A 173 -6.38 2.90 -21.76
C CYS A 173 -7.17 3.08 -23.08
N GLU A 174 -6.87 2.28 -24.10
CA GLU A 174 -7.62 2.20 -25.35
C GLU A 174 -9.01 1.60 -25.10
N ILE A 175 -9.07 0.48 -24.37
CA ILE A 175 -10.33 -0.21 -24.06
C ILE A 175 -11.28 0.72 -23.29
N VAL A 176 -10.82 1.37 -22.23
CA VAL A 176 -11.70 2.20 -21.38
C VAL A 176 -12.06 3.56 -21.99
N CYS A 177 -11.50 3.92 -23.15
CA CYS A 177 -11.76 5.20 -23.80
C CYS A 177 -13.22 5.25 -24.30
N PRO A 178 -14.05 6.21 -23.84
CA PRO A 178 -15.45 6.28 -24.28
C PRO A 178 -15.64 6.83 -25.70
N THR A 179 -14.64 7.52 -26.24
CA THR A 179 -14.68 8.16 -27.56
C THR A 179 -13.70 7.52 -28.55
N ASP A 180 -13.12 6.38 -28.17
CA ASP A 180 -12.08 5.65 -28.90
C ASP A 180 -10.91 6.55 -29.34
N ALA A 181 -10.65 7.61 -28.56
CA ALA A 181 -9.61 8.60 -28.80
C ALA A 181 -8.19 8.08 -28.52
N ILE A 182 -8.02 6.86 -28.02
CA ILE A 182 -6.73 6.27 -27.67
C ILE A 182 -6.55 4.99 -28.47
N GLU A 183 -5.40 4.84 -29.12
CA GLU A 183 -4.99 3.65 -29.87
C GLU A 183 -3.57 3.26 -29.47
N ILE A 184 -3.29 1.98 -29.21
CA ILE A 184 -1.92 1.52 -28.98
C ILE A 184 -1.20 1.32 -30.32
N VAL A 185 -0.21 2.17 -30.60
CA VAL A 185 0.63 2.07 -31.81
C VAL A 185 2.09 1.99 -31.41
N ASP A 186 2.84 1.03 -31.96
CA ASP A 186 4.26 0.81 -31.70
C ASP A 186 4.61 0.71 -30.20
N ASN A 187 3.79 -0.01 -29.43
CA ASN A 187 3.91 -0.07 -27.97
C ASN A 187 3.88 1.33 -27.33
N SER A 188 2.93 2.18 -27.72
CA SER A 188 2.69 3.46 -27.05
C SER A 188 1.24 3.92 -27.25
N PRO A 189 0.57 4.49 -26.24
CA PRO A 189 -0.76 5.06 -26.43
C PRO A 189 -0.67 6.35 -27.24
N LYS A 190 -1.24 6.36 -28.44
CA LYS A 190 -1.47 7.58 -29.23
C LYS A 190 -2.85 8.12 -28.89
N ILE A 191 -2.91 9.40 -28.51
CA ILE A 191 -4.15 10.07 -28.11
C ILE A 191 -4.56 11.09 -29.17
N ASP A 192 -5.72 10.87 -29.78
CA ASP A 192 -6.39 11.82 -30.65
C ASP A 192 -7.01 12.95 -29.82
N LYS A 193 -6.35 14.10 -29.80
CA LYS A 193 -6.78 15.27 -29.04
C LYS A 193 -8.13 15.84 -29.50
N THR A 194 -8.58 15.53 -30.72
CA THR A 194 -9.87 16.02 -31.23
C THR A 194 -11.06 15.20 -30.72
N ARG A 195 -10.83 13.92 -30.43
CA ARG A 195 -11.84 13.00 -29.87
C ARG A 195 -11.74 12.86 -28.35
N CYS A 196 -10.62 13.26 -27.74
CA CYS A 196 -10.43 13.17 -26.30
C CYS A 196 -11.30 14.20 -25.55
N ILE A 197 -12.17 13.71 -24.67
CA ILE A 197 -13.04 14.54 -23.82
C ILE A 197 -12.48 14.78 -22.41
N MET A 198 -11.20 14.44 -22.17
CA MET A 198 -10.50 14.63 -20.88
C MET A 198 -11.22 14.01 -19.66
N CYS A 199 -11.94 12.90 -19.84
CA CYS A 199 -12.71 12.26 -18.77
C CYS A 199 -11.88 11.51 -17.71
N GLY A 200 -10.57 11.32 -17.93
CA GLY A 200 -9.67 10.68 -16.97
C GLY A 200 -9.77 9.16 -16.85
N SER A 201 -10.68 8.48 -17.57
CA SER A 201 -10.84 7.02 -17.46
C SER A 201 -9.60 6.22 -17.82
N CYS A 202 -8.82 6.71 -18.78
CA CYS A 202 -7.56 6.07 -19.17
C CYS A 202 -6.49 6.13 -18.07
N LEU A 203 -6.50 7.16 -17.23
CA LEU A 203 -5.64 7.28 -16.05
C LEU A 203 -6.16 6.40 -14.91
N ALA A 204 -7.48 6.41 -14.67
CA ALA A 204 -8.12 5.64 -13.61
C ALA A 204 -8.00 4.11 -13.80
N ALA A 205 -8.05 3.64 -15.06
CA ALA A 205 -7.82 2.23 -15.37
C ALA A 205 -6.35 1.87 -15.62
N CYS A 206 -5.44 2.84 -15.56
CA CYS A 206 -4.03 2.57 -15.83
C CYS A 206 -3.42 1.76 -14.69
N PRO A 207 -2.97 0.51 -14.92
CA PRO A 207 -2.49 -0.37 -13.85
C PRO A 207 -1.18 0.13 -13.21
N VAL A 208 -0.52 1.13 -13.80
CA VAL A 208 0.73 1.71 -13.29
C VAL A 208 0.54 3.06 -12.59
N LEU A 209 -0.62 3.70 -12.70
CA LEU A 209 -0.87 5.04 -12.14
C LEU A 209 -1.73 5.06 -10.87
N LEU A 210 -2.30 3.93 -10.49
CA LEU A 210 -3.40 3.79 -9.54
C LEU A 210 -3.34 4.73 -8.31
N PRO A 211 -4.25 5.71 -8.21
CA PRO A 211 -4.67 6.28 -6.93
C PRO A 211 -6.12 5.89 -6.66
N THR A 212 -6.37 5.19 -5.55
CA THR A 212 -7.72 4.99 -5.02
C THR A 212 -7.98 5.98 -3.89
N GLY A 213 -8.81 6.98 -4.17
CA GLY A 213 -9.45 7.81 -3.16
C GLY A 213 -10.89 7.33 -2.95
N ALA A 214 -11.33 7.23 -1.70
CA ALA A 214 -12.74 7.03 -1.39
C ALA A 214 -13.53 8.26 -1.86
N GLY A 215 -14.51 8.02 -2.73
CA GLY A 215 -15.39 9.04 -3.32
C GLY A 215 -16.68 8.39 -3.81
N SER A 216 -17.49 9.15 -4.54
CA SER A 216 -18.79 8.75 -5.14
C SER A 216 -18.91 7.27 -5.51
N ILE A 217 -20.11 6.68 -5.39
CA ILE A 217 -20.41 5.33 -5.92
C ILE A 217 -20.11 5.19 -7.43
N TRP A 218 -19.99 6.31 -8.13
CA TRP A 218 -19.57 6.41 -9.54
C TRP A 218 -18.21 7.09 -9.65
N ASP A 219 -17.20 6.60 -8.93
CA ASP A 219 -15.84 7.12 -9.05
C ASP A 219 -15.22 6.76 -10.42
N PRO A 220 -14.17 7.48 -10.85
CA PRO A 220 -13.55 7.25 -12.16
C PRO A 220 -13.06 5.82 -12.40
N ARG A 221 -12.64 5.09 -11.37
CA ARG A 221 -12.23 3.68 -11.50
C ARG A 221 -13.43 2.80 -11.74
N THR A 222 -14.49 2.94 -10.95
CA THR A 222 -15.76 2.22 -11.17
C THR A 222 -16.30 2.43 -12.60
N ILE A 223 -16.30 3.67 -13.10
CA ILE A 223 -16.73 3.97 -14.48
C ILE A 223 -15.80 3.30 -15.50
N ALA A 224 -14.49 3.32 -15.27
CA ALA A 224 -13.53 2.72 -16.18
C ALA A 224 -13.63 1.19 -16.20
N ASP A 225 -13.90 0.55 -15.06
CA ASP A 225 -14.14 -0.89 -14.96
C ASP A 225 -15.43 -1.30 -15.69
N ILE A 226 -16.52 -0.52 -15.60
CA ILE A 226 -17.74 -0.74 -16.40
C ILE A 226 -17.47 -0.64 -17.89
N ARG A 227 -16.66 0.34 -18.32
CA ARG A 227 -16.26 0.48 -19.73
C ARG A 227 -15.37 -0.67 -20.19
N TYR A 228 -14.43 -1.10 -19.34
CA TYR A 228 -13.59 -2.25 -19.60
C TYR A 228 -14.42 -3.51 -19.76
N THR A 229 -15.25 -3.83 -18.77
CA THR A 229 -16.09 -5.04 -18.74
C THR A 229 -17.11 -5.07 -19.87
N SER A 230 -17.71 -3.93 -20.23
CA SER A 230 -18.69 -3.85 -21.32
C SER A 230 -18.06 -4.09 -22.71
N LYS A 231 -16.81 -3.65 -22.94
CA LYS A 231 -16.09 -3.94 -24.19
C LYS A 231 -15.44 -5.32 -24.20
N ALA A 232 -14.83 -5.73 -23.09
CA ALA A 232 -14.05 -6.97 -23.01
C ALA A 232 -14.90 -8.23 -22.76
N GLY A 233 -16.09 -8.08 -22.17
CA GLY A 233 -16.94 -9.22 -21.75
C GLY A 233 -16.30 -10.07 -20.65
N LYS A 234 -15.37 -9.50 -19.87
CA LYS A 234 -14.57 -10.18 -18.85
C LYS A 234 -14.53 -9.37 -17.56
N TYR A 235 -14.43 -10.06 -16.43
CA TYR A 235 -14.21 -9.42 -15.13
C TYR A 235 -12.78 -8.87 -15.00
N VAL A 236 -12.59 -7.91 -14.09
CA VAL A 236 -11.29 -7.30 -13.80
C VAL A 236 -10.46 -8.24 -12.93
N LEU A 237 -9.18 -8.39 -13.26
CA LEU A 237 -8.19 -9.11 -12.46
C LEU A 237 -7.27 -8.12 -11.76
N ARG A 238 -6.92 -8.42 -10.50
CA ARG A 238 -6.00 -7.61 -9.70
C ARG A 238 -5.12 -8.48 -8.81
N GLY A 239 -3.95 -7.98 -8.44
CA GLY A 239 -3.17 -8.47 -7.30
C GLY A 239 -3.43 -7.65 -6.03
N PHE A 240 -2.74 -7.97 -4.92
CA PHE A 240 -3.01 -7.40 -3.58
C PHE A 240 -4.34 -7.84 -2.96
N GLY A 241 -4.54 -7.50 -1.68
CA GLY A 241 -5.79 -7.74 -0.95
C GLY A 241 -6.78 -6.58 -1.10
N THR A 242 -7.85 -6.63 -0.30
CA THR A 242 -8.95 -5.67 -0.25
C THR A 242 -8.48 -4.23 -0.08
N GLU A 243 -9.07 -3.32 -0.85
CA GLU A 243 -8.79 -1.87 -0.77
C GLU A 243 -9.81 -1.12 0.08
N ARG A 244 -10.98 -1.72 0.31
CA ARG A 244 -12.02 -1.15 1.16
C ARG A 244 -11.53 -0.97 2.59
N ARG A 245 -12.03 0.08 3.23
CA ARG A 245 -11.82 0.29 4.66
C ARG A 245 -12.65 -0.72 5.45
N LEU A 246 -11.97 -1.65 6.11
CA LEU A 246 -12.55 -2.66 6.99
C LEU A 246 -12.22 -2.35 8.46
N PRO A 247 -13.00 -2.89 9.41
CA PRO A 247 -12.61 -2.92 10.82
C PRO A 247 -11.22 -3.55 10.97
N ASN A 248 -10.34 -2.89 11.71
CA ASN A 248 -8.94 -3.28 11.86
C ASN A 248 -8.44 -2.97 13.27
N PHE A 249 -7.19 -3.31 13.57
CA PHE A 249 -6.60 -3.16 14.88
C PHE A 249 -6.34 -1.70 15.33
N ASP A 250 -6.49 -0.70 14.46
CA ASP A 250 -6.16 0.71 14.77
C ASP A 250 -7.08 1.29 15.87
N ASN A 251 -8.31 0.79 15.97
CA ASN A 251 -9.29 1.24 16.98
C ASN A 251 -9.21 0.47 18.31
N ILE A 252 -8.11 -0.25 18.53
CA ILE A 252 -7.80 -0.95 19.79
C ILE A 252 -6.57 -0.29 20.39
N ILE A 253 -6.61 0.00 21.69
CA ILE A 253 -5.46 0.50 22.46
C ILE A 253 -5.02 -0.53 23.47
N ILE A 254 -3.75 -0.45 23.86
CA ILE A 254 -3.14 -1.24 24.92
C ILE A 254 -3.09 -0.36 26.17
N LEU A 255 -3.47 -0.91 27.31
CA LEU A 255 -3.41 -0.25 28.60
C LEU A 255 -2.01 -0.42 29.22
N PRO A 256 -1.25 0.65 29.42
CA PRO A 256 0.03 0.56 30.09
C PRO A 256 -0.14 0.21 31.57
N ALA A 257 0.69 -0.72 32.05
CA ALA A 257 0.85 -1.06 33.45
C ALA A 257 1.32 0.17 34.26
N GLN A 258 0.77 0.34 35.47
CA GLN A 258 1.05 1.45 36.40
C GLN A 258 1.02 0.95 37.86
N ALA A 259 0.05 1.36 38.67
CA ALA A 259 -0.04 1.02 40.09
C ALA A 259 -0.74 -0.33 40.36
N SER A 260 -1.67 -0.74 39.47
CA SER A 260 -2.39 -2.02 39.59
C SER A 260 -1.54 -3.21 39.17
N ILE A 261 -0.69 -3.02 38.15
CA ILE A 261 0.26 -3.97 37.59
C ILE A 261 1.54 -3.16 37.34
N PRO A 262 2.71 -3.59 37.84
CA PRO A 262 3.96 -2.90 37.55
C PRO A 262 4.39 -3.15 36.09
N PRO A 263 4.90 -2.14 35.36
CA PRO A 263 5.44 -2.35 34.03
C PRO A 263 6.76 -3.13 34.08
N VAL A 264 7.08 -3.83 32.99
CA VAL A 264 8.41 -4.43 32.79
C VAL A 264 9.28 -3.41 32.07
N ASP A 265 10.47 -3.11 32.59
CA ASP A 265 11.38 -2.13 31.99
C ASP A 265 12.01 -2.68 30.71
N LYS A 266 11.53 -2.21 29.56
CA LYS A 266 12.07 -2.54 28.23
C LYS A 266 13.60 -2.51 28.14
N TYR A 267 14.24 -1.54 28.77
CA TYR A 267 15.67 -1.29 28.61
C TYR A 267 16.53 -2.10 29.60
N ARG A 268 15.93 -2.73 30.62
CA ARG A 268 16.66 -3.41 31.71
C ARG A 268 16.22 -4.84 31.94
N GLU A 269 14.98 -5.18 31.59
CA GLU A 269 14.39 -6.49 31.83
C GLU A 269 14.15 -7.23 30.50
N PRO A 270 14.44 -8.54 30.46
CA PRO A 270 14.20 -9.33 29.26
C PRO A 270 12.69 -9.51 29.03
N CYS A 271 12.32 -9.79 27.79
CA CYS A 271 10.98 -10.24 27.44
C CYS A 271 11.09 -11.33 26.37
N ASN A 272 10.46 -12.47 26.62
CA ASN A 272 10.45 -13.60 25.71
C ASN A 272 9.52 -13.34 24.52
N THR A 273 10.09 -13.44 23.31
CA THR A 273 9.36 -13.34 22.04
C THR A 273 9.37 -14.65 21.25
N SER A 274 9.99 -15.70 21.80
CA SER A 274 10.07 -17.00 21.13
C SER A 274 8.74 -17.73 21.23
N VAL A 275 8.36 -18.43 20.17
CA VAL A 275 7.16 -19.26 20.11
C VAL A 275 7.53 -20.67 19.68
N VAL A 276 6.79 -21.65 20.20
CA VAL A 276 6.86 -23.05 19.81
C VAL A 276 5.48 -23.39 19.28
N LEU A 277 5.39 -23.80 18.01
CA LEU A 277 4.12 -24.04 17.34
C LEU A 277 4.04 -25.48 16.85
N GLY A 278 2.88 -26.10 17.06
CA GLY A 278 2.48 -27.40 16.55
C GLY A 278 3.03 -28.58 17.35
N ASP A 279 3.10 -28.45 18.68
CA ASP A 279 3.57 -29.49 19.60
C ASP A 279 2.51 -30.54 19.97
N ARG A 280 1.31 -30.44 19.38
CA ARG A 280 0.18 -31.34 19.62
C ARG A 280 0.47 -32.80 19.24
N TYR A 281 0.89 -33.02 18.00
CA TYR A 281 1.18 -34.37 17.48
C TYR A 281 2.57 -34.50 16.83
N ALA A 282 3.23 -33.40 16.48
CA ALA A 282 4.52 -33.44 15.80
C ALA A 282 5.68 -33.69 16.77
N GLU A 283 6.64 -34.52 16.36
CA GLU A 283 7.85 -34.78 17.16
C GLU A 283 8.80 -33.57 17.18
N GLU A 284 8.86 -32.82 16.07
CA GLU A 284 9.68 -31.62 15.90
C GLU A 284 8.80 -30.38 15.64
N PRO A 285 8.28 -29.72 16.70
CA PRO A 285 7.49 -28.50 16.53
C PRO A 285 8.34 -27.35 15.96
N LEU A 286 7.66 -26.35 15.40
CA LEU A 286 8.31 -25.14 14.90
C LEU A 286 8.75 -24.25 16.06
N VAL A 287 10.03 -24.26 16.39
CA VAL A 287 10.65 -23.35 17.36
C VAL A 287 11.17 -22.09 16.65
N LEU A 288 10.64 -20.92 17.01
CA LEU A 288 10.92 -19.64 16.37
C LEU A 288 11.32 -18.58 17.41
N GLN A 289 12.17 -17.63 17.01
CA GLN A 289 12.62 -16.52 17.88
C GLN A 289 11.66 -15.32 17.90
N THR A 290 10.65 -15.35 17.02
CA THR A 290 9.66 -14.30 16.81
C THR A 290 8.30 -14.92 16.49
N PRO A 291 7.17 -14.30 16.91
CA PRO A 291 5.84 -14.74 16.51
C PRO A 291 5.47 -14.31 15.08
N VAL A 292 6.37 -13.66 14.32
CA VAL A 292 6.08 -13.15 12.98
C VAL A 292 6.70 -14.07 11.93
N LEU A 293 5.85 -14.72 11.13
CA LEU A 293 6.24 -15.65 10.07
C LEU A 293 5.91 -15.09 8.68
N ILE A 294 6.54 -15.63 7.62
CA ILE A 294 6.22 -15.25 6.23
C ILE A 294 5.11 -16.13 5.67
N ALA A 295 4.03 -15.52 5.17
CA ALA A 295 2.91 -16.22 4.55
C ALA A 295 3.31 -16.96 3.27
N GLY A 296 2.60 -18.04 2.93
CA GLY A 296 2.80 -18.78 1.68
C GLY A 296 2.55 -17.95 0.42
N MET A 297 3.61 -17.66 -0.31
CA MET A 297 3.58 -16.95 -1.59
C MET A 297 4.38 -17.73 -2.63
N SER A 298 3.69 -18.21 -3.67
CA SER A 298 4.25 -19.17 -4.62
C SER A 298 5.39 -18.63 -5.48
N PHE A 299 6.39 -19.47 -5.76
CA PHE A 299 7.23 -19.30 -6.95
C PHE A 299 6.35 -19.36 -8.21
N GLY A 300 6.59 -18.44 -9.14
CA GLY A 300 5.69 -18.13 -10.25
C GLY A 300 4.93 -16.83 -9.97
N ALA A 301 4.19 -16.73 -8.86
CA ALA A 301 3.58 -15.46 -8.46
C ALA A 301 4.68 -14.45 -8.07
N LEU A 302 5.65 -14.89 -7.28
CA LEU A 302 6.88 -14.16 -6.99
C LEU A 302 8.02 -14.62 -7.90
N SER A 303 8.99 -13.72 -8.10
CA SER A 303 10.26 -14.05 -8.73
C SER A 303 11.08 -14.99 -7.86
N LYS A 304 12.06 -15.68 -8.47
CA LYS A 304 13.03 -16.50 -7.75
C LYS A 304 13.74 -15.66 -6.69
N GLU A 305 14.19 -14.47 -7.07
CA GLU A 305 14.94 -13.54 -6.22
C GLU A 305 14.14 -13.17 -4.96
N SER A 306 12.83 -12.95 -5.09
CA SER A 306 11.95 -12.69 -3.94
C SER A 306 11.86 -13.88 -2.99
N LYS A 307 11.76 -15.10 -3.54
CA LYS A 307 11.71 -16.34 -2.76
C LYS A 307 13.00 -16.54 -1.97
N LEU A 308 14.15 -16.37 -2.61
CA LEU A 308 15.46 -16.45 -1.95
C LEU A 308 15.64 -15.35 -0.88
N ALA A 309 15.17 -14.13 -1.15
CA ALA A 309 15.24 -13.03 -0.20
C ALA A 309 14.38 -13.28 1.05
N MET A 310 13.19 -13.89 0.90
CA MET A 310 12.33 -14.27 2.02
C MET A 310 12.97 -15.38 2.86
N ALA A 311 13.50 -16.43 2.23
CA ALA A 311 14.21 -17.51 2.91
C ALA A 311 15.42 -17.00 3.72
N LYS A 312 16.28 -16.20 3.10
CA LYS A 312 17.42 -15.56 3.79
C LYS A 312 16.96 -14.63 4.91
N GLY A 313 15.95 -13.80 4.64
CA GLY A 313 15.47 -12.79 5.56
C GLY A 313 14.84 -13.38 6.81
N SER A 314 14.05 -14.45 6.68
CA SER A 314 13.47 -15.16 7.82
C SER A 314 14.54 -15.88 8.65
N ALA A 315 15.52 -16.52 7.99
CA ALA A 315 16.63 -17.20 8.66
C ALA A 315 17.46 -16.25 9.54
N MET A 316 17.70 -15.01 9.09
CA MET A 316 18.45 -13.99 9.85
C MET A 316 17.82 -13.62 11.21
N VAL A 317 16.53 -13.88 11.39
CA VAL A 317 15.77 -13.48 12.59
C VAL A 317 15.09 -14.67 13.28
N GLY A 318 15.45 -15.91 12.92
CA GLY A 318 14.85 -17.11 13.50
C GLY A 318 13.35 -17.24 13.24
N SER A 319 12.90 -16.81 12.06
CA SER A 319 11.53 -16.90 11.57
C SER A 319 11.40 -18.00 10.49
N CYS A 320 10.18 -18.29 10.06
CA CYS A 320 9.87 -19.31 9.07
C CYS A 320 9.48 -18.70 7.71
N ALA A 321 10.05 -19.22 6.63
CA ALA A 321 9.61 -18.95 5.26
C ALA A 321 8.56 -19.98 4.82
N ASN A 322 7.78 -19.67 3.78
CA ASN A 322 6.77 -20.60 3.24
C ASN A 322 6.81 -20.63 1.71
N THR A 323 6.83 -21.83 1.12
CA THR A 323 6.96 -22.01 -0.35
C THR A 323 5.78 -21.42 -1.11
N GLY A 324 4.58 -21.48 -0.52
CA GLY A 324 3.31 -21.32 -1.22
C GLY A 324 3.06 -22.43 -2.25
N GLU A 325 1.94 -22.30 -2.98
CA GLU A 325 1.35 -23.31 -3.87
C GLU A 325 2.16 -23.63 -5.14
N GLY A 326 3.31 -23.00 -5.35
CA GLY A 326 4.06 -23.08 -6.62
C GLY A 326 5.07 -24.22 -6.71
N GLY A 327 5.23 -25.01 -5.66
CA GLY A 327 6.41 -25.85 -5.45
C GLY A 327 7.57 -25.08 -4.81
N MET A 328 8.72 -25.75 -4.67
CA MET A 328 9.91 -25.22 -3.99
C MET A 328 11.08 -25.08 -4.96
N LEU A 329 11.81 -23.98 -4.83
CA LEU A 329 13.12 -23.81 -5.44
C LEU A 329 14.17 -24.51 -4.58
N PRO A 330 15.09 -25.31 -5.15
CA PRO A 330 16.18 -25.92 -4.38
C PRO A 330 16.97 -24.90 -3.54
N GLU A 331 17.31 -23.76 -4.15
CA GLU A 331 18.05 -22.69 -3.49
C GLU A 331 17.24 -22.00 -2.37
N GLU A 332 15.90 -22.04 -2.43
CA GLU A 332 15.06 -21.53 -1.34
C GLU A 332 15.21 -22.40 -0.08
N ARG A 333 15.27 -23.73 -0.24
CA ARG A 333 15.49 -24.63 0.90
C ARG A 333 16.88 -24.45 1.50
N GLU A 334 17.92 -24.32 0.67
CA GLU A 334 19.30 -24.13 1.15
C GLU A 334 19.48 -22.86 1.98
N LEU A 335 18.69 -21.82 1.69
CA LEU A 335 18.82 -20.51 2.33
C LEU A 335 17.91 -20.32 3.55
N ALA A 336 16.82 -21.09 3.65
CA ALA A 336 15.89 -21.00 4.77
C ALA A 336 16.41 -21.82 5.96
N ASP A 337 16.34 -21.25 7.15
CA ASP A 337 16.51 -22.00 8.39
C ASP A 337 15.28 -22.91 8.58
N LYS A 338 14.12 -22.31 8.82
CA LYS A 338 12.81 -22.96 8.82
C LYS A 338 12.04 -22.70 7.52
N LEU A 339 11.58 -23.75 6.87
CA LEU A 339 10.77 -23.68 5.66
C LEU A 339 9.50 -24.53 5.77
N MET A 340 8.35 -23.87 5.70
CA MET A 340 7.05 -24.50 5.56
C MET A 340 6.73 -24.78 4.09
N VAL A 341 6.36 -26.02 3.79
CA VAL A 341 5.97 -26.44 2.44
C VAL A 341 4.46 -26.51 2.32
N GLN A 342 3.88 -26.04 1.20
CA GLN A 342 2.43 -25.94 1.05
C GLN A 342 1.86 -27.10 0.22
N TYR A 343 0.87 -27.79 0.79
CA TYR A 343 0.06 -28.80 0.13
C TYR A 343 -1.31 -28.22 -0.23
N SER A 344 -1.61 -28.08 -1.52
CA SER A 344 -2.79 -27.37 -2.02
C SER A 344 -3.55 -28.18 -3.08
N SER A 345 -4.77 -27.75 -3.42
CA SER A 345 -5.65 -28.44 -4.37
C SER A 345 -5.03 -28.68 -5.76
N GLY A 346 -4.13 -27.79 -6.21
CA GLY A 346 -3.41 -27.93 -7.48
C GLY A 346 -2.26 -28.95 -7.45
N ARG A 347 -1.75 -29.31 -6.26
CA ARG A 347 -0.62 -30.23 -6.04
C ARG A 347 0.62 -29.96 -6.92
N PHE A 348 0.84 -28.69 -7.28
CA PHE A 348 1.97 -28.34 -8.14
C PHE A 348 3.31 -28.63 -7.44
N GLY A 349 4.15 -29.44 -8.09
CA GLY A 349 5.47 -29.78 -7.57
C GLY A 349 5.47 -30.63 -6.29
N VAL A 350 4.32 -31.16 -5.85
CA VAL A 350 4.22 -31.99 -4.65
C VAL A 350 4.73 -33.41 -4.95
N SER A 351 5.65 -33.89 -4.11
CA SER A 351 6.16 -35.27 -4.06
C SER A 351 6.51 -35.63 -2.62
N SER A 352 6.78 -36.91 -2.34
CA SER A 352 7.31 -37.36 -1.05
C SER A 352 8.57 -36.58 -0.66
N ASP A 353 9.49 -36.38 -1.61
CA ASP A 353 10.75 -35.67 -1.37
C ASP A 353 10.51 -34.20 -1.00
N TYR A 354 9.52 -33.55 -1.65
CA TYR A 354 9.14 -32.18 -1.35
C TYR A 354 8.53 -32.04 0.05
N LEU A 355 7.70 -33.00 0.48
CA LEU A 355 7.08 -32.99 1.79
C LEU A 355 8.10 -33.25 2.91
N ASN A 356 9.04 -34.16 2.67
CA ASN A 356 10.04 -34.58 3.67
C ASN A 356 11.10 -33.52 3.99
N VAL A 357 11.34 -32.55 3.10
CA VAL A 357 12.33 -31.47 3.33
C VAL A 357 11.75 -30.25 4.06
N GLY A 358 10.44 -30.19 4.26
CA GLY A 358 9.80 -29.14 5.05
C GLY A 358 10.05 -29.29 6.55
N ASP A 359 10.05 -28.18 7.27
CA ASP A 359 9.98 -28.13 8.74
C ASP A 359 8.52 -28.10 9.25
N ALA A 360 7.57 -27.90 8.34
CA ALA A 360 6.13 -27.98 8.57
C ALA A 360 5.42 -28.12 7.21
N ILE A 361 4.21 -28.69 7.21
CA ILE A 361 3.38 -28.79 6.01
C ILE A 361 2.10 -27.98 6.18
N GLU A 362 1.84 -27.04 5.26
CA GLU A 362 0.62 -26.25 5.25
C GLU A 362 -0.39 -26.76 4.23
N VAL A 363 -1.46 -27.41 4.71
CA VAL A 363 -2.63 -27.79 3.94
C VAL A 363 -3.47 -26.54 3.66
N LYS A 364 -3.39 -26.03 2.42
CA LYS A 364 -4.12 -24.84 1.99
C LYS A 364 -5.53 -25.19 1.53
N ILE A 365 -6.52 -24.87 2.35
CA ILE A 365 -7.94 -24.92 2.01
C ILE A 365 -8.38 -23.60 1.35
N GLY A 366 -7.95 -22.46 1.91
CA GLY A 366 -8.37 -21.14 1.45
C GLY A 366 -7.28 -20.07 1.59
N GLN A 367 -7.62 -18.85 1.16
CA GLN A 367 -6.81 -17.64 1.35
C GLN A 367 -7.71 -16.40 1.34
N GLY A 368 -7.23 -15.28 1.90
CA GLY A 368 -7.98 -14.05 2.09
C GLY A 368 -8.55 -13.41 0.83
N ALA A 369 -7.72 -13.28 -0.21
CA ALA A 369 -8.10 -12.59 -1.45
C ALA A 369 -9.16 -13.32 -2.30
N LYS A 370 -9.36 -14.62 -2.06
CA LYS A 370 -10.26 -15.46 -2.86
C LYS A 370 -10.74 -16.72 -2.12
N PRO A 371 -11.41 -16.56 -0.98
CA PRO A 371 -12.03 -17.70 -0.30
C PRO A 371 -12.98 -18.42 -1.27
N GLY A 372 -12.89 -19.76 -1.31
CA GLY A 372 -13.70 -20.58 -2.21
C GLY A 372 -13.19 -20.67 -3.66
N MET A 373 -12.00 -20.15 -3.98
CA MET A 373 -11.33 -20.38 -5.26
C MET A 373 -9.89 -20.88 -5.08
N GLY A 374 -9.38 -21.61 -6.07
CA GLY A 374 -8.00 -22.05 -6.10
C GLY A 374 -6.99 -20.98 -6.49
N GLY A 375 -5.69 -21.32 -6.44
CA GLY A 375 -4.60 -20.51 -6.96
C GLY A 375 -4.82 -20.07 -8.41
N HIS A 376 -4.28 -18.89 -8.76
CA HIS A 376 -4.30 -18.38 -10.14
C HIS A 376 -2.88 -17.93 -10.46
N LEU A 377 -2.28 -18.53 -11.48
CA LEU A 377 -1.07 -18.03 -12.10
C LEU A 377 -1.32 -17.96 -13.61
N LEU A 378 -1.25 -16.75 -14.17
CA LEU A 378 -1.51 -16.54 -15.59
C LEU A 378 -0.34 -17.04 -16.44
N ALA A 379 -0.67 -17.44 -17.68
CA ALA A 379 0.21 -17.98 -18.70
C ALA A 379 1.50 -17.16 -18.88
N GLU A 380 1.41 -15.83 -18.85
CA GLU A 380 2.55 -14.92 -19.01
C GLU A 380 3.61 -15.07 -17.91
N LYS A 381 3.26 -15.74 -16.80
CA LYS A 381 4.15 -16.02 -15.67
C LYS A 381 4.53 -17.49 -15.55
N VAL A 382 4.10 -18.34 -16.49
CA VAL A 382 4.50 -19.75 -16.55
C VAL A 382 5.71 -19.86 -17.48
N SER A 383 6.85 -19.43 -16.97
CA SER A 383 8.17 -19.54 -17.64
C SER A 383 8.65 -21.01 -17.67
N PRO A 384 9.69 -21.35 -18.45
CA PRO A 384 10.24 -22.71 -18.48
C PRO A 384 10.63 -23.24 -17.08
N GLU A 385 11.17 -22.37 -16.22
CA GLU A 385 11.55 -22.71 -14.85
C GLU A 385 10.32 -23.02 -13.98
N VAL A 386 9.27 -22.19 -14.09
CA VAL A 386 8.00 -22.39 -13.38
C VAL A 386 7.28 -23.65 -13.86
N ALA A 387 7.19 -23.84 -15.17
CA ALA A 387 6.60 -25.02 -15.81
C ALA A 387 7.24 -26.31 -15.31
N ARG A 388 8.58 -26.35 -15.26
CA ARG A 388 9.36 -27.49 -14.76
C ARG A 388 9.09 -27.80 -13.29
N ILE A 389 9.09 -26.79 -12.42
CA ILE A 389 8.83 -26.98 -10.99
C ILE A 389 7.39 -27.45 -10.74
N ARG A 390 6.42 -26.85 -11.44
CA ARG A 390 5.00 -27.18 -11.29
C ARG A 390 4.57 -28.45 -12.02
N ARG A 391 5.39 -28.96 -12.94
CA ARG A 391 5.11 -30.08 -13.85
C ARG A 391 3.89 -29.82 -14.75
N ILE A 392 3.84 -28.63 -15.33
CA ILE A 392 2.78 -28.18 -16.25
C ILE A 392 3.41 -27.69 -17.57
N PRO A 393 2.63 -27.58 -18.67
CA PRO A 393 3.10 -26.96 -19.90
C PRO A 393 3.49 -25.49 -19.71
N GLU A 394 4.49 -25.04 -20.47
CA GLU A 394 4.88 -23.63 -20.51
C GLU A 394 3.78 -22.77 -21.15
N GLY A 395 3.60 -21.54 -20.65
CA GLY A 395 2.67 -20.58 -21.26
C GLY A 395 1.19 -20.93 -21.13
N THR A 396 0.82 -21.84 -20.22
CA THR A 396 -0.59 -22.15 -19.90
C THR A 396 -0.98 -21.59 -18.55
N ASP A 397 -2.20 -21.07 -18.42
CA ASP A 397 -2.75 -20.67 -17.12
C ASP A 397 -2.74 -21.85 -16.14
N ALA A 398 -2.19 -21.65 -14.95
CA ALA A 398 -2.25 -22.60 -13.86
C ALA A 398 -3.36 -22.18 -12.88
N LEU A 399 -4.56 -22.71 -13.12
CA LEU A 399 -5.74 -22.50 -12.28
C LEU A 399 -5.97 -23.73 -11.41
N SER A 400 -5.83 -23.57 -10.10
CA SER A 400 -6.07 -24.69 -9.18
C SER A 400 -7.57 -24.89 -8.96
N PRO A 401 -8.00 -26.13 -8.68
CA PRO A 401 -9.37 -26.40 -8.26
C PRO A 401 -9.74 -25.65 -6.97
N ALA A 402 -11.01 -25.30 -6.80
CA ALA A 402 -11.52 -24.62 -5.60
C ALA A 402 -11.47 -25.49 -4.32
N ARG A 403 -11.38 -26.81 -4.47
CA ARG A 403 -11.27 -27.80 -3.40
C ARG A 403 -10.30 -28.91 -3.81
N PHE A 404 -9.80 -29.68 -2.86
CA PHE A 404 -9.17 -30.95 -3.18
C PHE A 404 -10.19 -31.85 -3.89
N LEU A 405 -9.89 -32.28 -5.13
CA LEU A 405 -10.85 -33.02 -5.95
C LEU A 405 -11.19 -34.39 -5.33
N ASP A 406 -10.24 -34.96 -4.62
CA ASP A 406 -10.32 -36.20 -3.86
C ASP A 406 -10.86 -36.02 -2.43
N ALA A 407 -11.10 -34.79 -1.97
CA ALA A 407 -11.93 -34.52 -0.78
C ALA A 407 -13.38 -34.34 -1.22
N THR A 408 -14.18 -35.39 -1.03
CA THR A 408 -15.55 -35.51 -1.57
C THR A 408 -16.61 -35.62 -0.49
N ARG A 409 -16.22 -35.93 0.74
CA ARG A 409 -17.10 -36.08 1.90
C ARG A 409 -16.46 -35.51 3.16
N GLU A 410 -17.27 -35.38 4.19
CA GLU A 410 -16.83 -35.04 5.52
C GLU A 410 -15.76 -36.03 6.04
N GLY A 411 -14.78 -35.53 6.80
CA GLY A 411 -13.66 -36.31 7.32
C GLY A 411 -12.53 -36.59 6.32
N ASP A 412 -12.64 -36.21 5.04
CA ASP A 412 -11.54 -36.41 4.08
C ASP A 412 -10.32 -35.52 4.41
N LEU A 413 -10.51 -34.38 5.09
CA LEU A 413 -9.39 -33.56 5.61
C LEU A 413 -8.53 -34.36 6.61
N ALA A 414 -9.15 -35.12 7.51
CA ALA A 414 -8.42 -35.93 8.48
C ALA A 414 -7.55 -36.98 7.79
N LYS A 415 -8.05 -37.60 6.72
CA LYS A 415 -7.26 -38.55 5.91
C LYS A 415 -6.10 -37.90 5.18
N HIS A 416 -6.27 -36.66 4.72
CA HIS A 416 -5.17 -35.90 4.12
C HIS A 416 -4.12 -35.58 5.17
N ILE A 417 -4.51 -35.16 6.37
CA ILE A 417 -3.58 -34.91 7.47
C ILE A 417 -2.85 -36.18 7.87
N GLU A 418 -3.57 -37.29 8.05
CA GLU A 418 -3.00 -38.61 8.36
C GLU A 418 -1.99 -39.06 7.30
N LEU A 419 -2.34 -38.95 6.00
CA LEU A 419 -1.41 -39.24 4.91
C LEU A 419 -0.13 -38.40 5.01
N LEU A 420 -0.25 -37.10 5.28
CA LEU A 420 0.91 -36.22 5.37
C LEU A 420 1.80 -36.58 6.56
N ARG A 421 1.21 -36.99 7.69
CA ARG A 421 1.96 -37.48 8.86
C ARG A 421 2.70 -38.76 8.55
N GLU A 422 2.05 -39.72 7.90
CA GLU A 422 2.72 -40.96 7.48
C GLU A 422 3.85 -40.71 6.49
N VAL A 423 3.71 -39.72 5.59
CA VAL A 423 4.78 -39.38 4.64
C VAL A 423 5.99 -38.72 5.31
N THR A 424 5.79 -38.01 6.41
CA THR A 424 6.86 -37.33 7.16
C THR A 424 7.30 -38.06 8.42
N ASP A 425 6.86 -39.31 8.61
CA ASP A 425 7.11 -40.11 9.81
C ASP A 425 6.76 -39.35 11.10
N TRP A 426 5.65 -38.59 11.09
CA TRP A 426 5.16 -37.79 12.22
C TRP A 426 6.13 -36.69 12.72
N ARG A 427 7.21 -36.45 11.98
CA ARG A 427 8.30 -35.55 12.37
C ARG A 427 7.84 -34.10 12.49
N VAL A 428 7.06 -33.60 11.53
CA VAL A 428 6.78 -32.16 11.38
C VAL A 428 5.31 -31.80 11.58
N PRO A 429 4.99 -30.58 12.05
CA PRO A 429 3.61 -30.16 12.26
C PRO A 429 2.85 -29.94 10.96
N ILE A 430 1.56 -30.24 11.03
CA ILE A 430 0.58 -30.03 9.97
C ILE A 430 -0.24 -28.79 10.28
N VAL A 431 -0.12 -27.79 9.40
CA VAL A 431 -0.84 -26.53 9.46
C VAL A 431 -2.04 -26.61 8.52
N VAL A 432 -3.25 -26.26 8.97
CA VAL A 432 -4.41 -26.10 8.09
C VAL A 432 -4.65 -24.61 7.86
N LYS A 433 -4.54 -24.18 6.61
CA LYS A 433 -4.77 -22.79 6.21
C LYS A 433 -6.17 -22.57 5.67
N LEU A 434 -6.91 -21.72 6.37
CA LEU A 434 -8.30 -21.36 6.09
C LEU A 434 -8.38 -19.93 5.52
N GLY A 435 -9.35 -19.74 4.63
CA GLY A 435 -9.75 -18.40 4.19
C GLY A 435 -10.82 -17.80 5.12
N PRO A 436 -11.18 -16.53 4.90
CA PRO A 436 -12.14 -15.80 5.73
C PRO A 436 -13.59 -16.22 5.43
N GLY A 437 -13.93 -17.49 5.60
CA GLY A 437 -15.23 -18.08 5.30
C GLY A 437 -16.15 -18.14 6.53
N ARG A 438 -16.53 -19.36 6.90
CA ARG A 438 -17.29 -19.66 8.11
C ARG A 438 -16.29 -19.97 9.22
N VAL A 439 -15.50 -18.96 9.59
CA VAL A 439 -14.26 -19.15 10.35
C VAL A 439 -14.52 -19.94 11.64
N TYR A 440 -15.58 -19.62 12.38
CA TYR A 440 -15.93 -20.31 13.61
C TYR A 440 -16.11 -21.83 13.41
N GLU A 441 -16.88 -22.25 12.40
CA GLU A 441 -17.10 -23.67 12.10
C GLU A 441 -15.87 -24.32 11.42
N ASP A 442 -15.20 -23.59 10.53
CA ASP A 442 -14.07 -24.10 9.76
C ASP A 442 -12.87 -24.43 10.66
N VAL A 443 -12.61 -23.64 11.72
CA VAL A 443 -11.53 -23.94 12.68
C VAL A 443 -11.84 -25.18 13.53
N GLN A 444 -13.12 -25.41 13.86
CA GLN A 444 -13.52 -26.59 14.62
C GLN A 444 -13.26 -27.86 13.80
N ILE A 445 -13.70 -27.85 12.53
CA ILE A 445 -13.46 -28.96 11.59
C ILE A 445 -11.96 -29.22 11.42
N ALA A 446 -11.14 -28.17 11.27
CA ALA A 446 -9.70 -28.33 11.11
C ALA A 446 -9.03 -28.92 12.38
N ALA A 447 -9.44 -28.46 13.57
CA ALA A 447 -8.92 -28.94 14.84
C ALA A 447 -9.30 -30.41 15.11
N GLU A 448 -10.55 -30.78 14.85
CA GLU A 448 -11.05 -32.16 14.95
C GLU A 448 -10.41 -33.08 13.91
N ALA A 449 -10.06 -32.57 12.73
CA ALA A 449 -9.34 -33.32 11.70
C ALA A 449 -7.88 -33.62 12.07
N GLY A 450 -7.36 -33.06 13.17
CA GLY A 450 -6.02 -33.33 13.68
C GLY A 450 -4.95 -32.34 13.25
N ALA A 451 -5.32 -31.09 12.94
CA ALA A 451 -4.36 -30.02 12.73
C ALA A 451 -3.55 -29.75 14.01
N ASP A 452 -2.24 -29.53 13.86
CA ASP A 452 -1.38 -29.03 14.94
C ASP A 452 -1.49 -27.51 15.05
N ILE A 453 -1.57 -26.85 13.90
CA ILE A 453 -1.65 -25.40 13.77
C ILE A 453 -2.78 -25.07 12.80
N ILE A 454 -3.56 -24.03 13.07
CA ILE A 454 -4.52 -23.48 12.12
C ILE A 454 -4.11 -22.06 11.78
N SER A 455 -3.97 -21.76 10.49
CA SER A 455 -3.79 -20.39 10.03
C SER A 455 -5.07 -19.83 9.40
N VAL A 456 -5.49 -18.65 9.83
CA VAL A 456 -6.72 -18.01 9.34
C VAL A 456 -6.35 -16.71 8.64
N ASP A 457 -6.71 -16.61 7.36
CA ASP A 457 -6.67 -15.34 6.63
C ASP A 457 -7.95 -14.55 6.88
N GLY A 458 -7.83 -13.26 7.16
CA GLY A 458 -8.88 -12.29 6.93
C GLY A 458 -8.99 -11.86 5.47
N MET A 459 -10.09 -11.19 5.15
CA MET A 459 -10.41 -10.65 3.82
C MET A 459 -9.28 -9.79 3.23
N GLU A 460 -8.51 -9.11 4.08
CA GLU A 460 -7.37 -8.27 3.73
C GLU A 460 -6.17 -9.05 3.13
N GLY A 461 -6.21 -10.39 3.15
CA GLY A 461 -5.15 -11.25 2.60
C GLY A 461 -4.84 -10.94 1.13
N GLY A 462 -3.55 -11.04 0.76
CA GLY A 462 -3.07 -10.68 -0.58
C GLY A 462 -3.17 -11.81 -1.61
N THR A 463 -3.02 -11.44 -2.89
CA THR A 463 -2.85 -12.39 -3.99
C THR A 463 -1.96 -11.84 -5.11
N GLY A 464 -1.34 -12.73 -5.88
CA GLY A 464 -0.71 -12.38 -7.15
C GLY A 464 -1.73 -12.11 -8.25
N ALA A 465 -2.88 -12.80 -8.22
CA ALA A 465 -3.97 -12.67 -9.19
C ALA A 465 -5.27 -13.22 -8.59
N ALA A 466 -6.36 -12.46 -8.67
CA ALA A 466 -7.73 -12.94 -8.48
C ALA A 466 -8.71 -11.97 -9.16
N PRO A 467 -9.97 -12.39 -9.41
CA PRO A 467 -11.02 -11.48 -9.81
C PRO A 467 -11.21 -10.40 -8.75
N GLU A 468 -11.25 -9.13 -9.15
CA GLU A 468 -11.38 -8.00 -8.23
C GLU A 468 -12.66 -8.08 -7.39
N VAL A 469 -13.77 -8.49 -8.01
CA VAL A 469 -15.05 -8.70 -7.33
C VAL A 469 -14.94 -9.70 -6.18
N VAL A 470 -14.07 -10.70 -6.28
CA VAL A 470 -13.87 -11.69 -5.21
C VAL A 470 -13.08 -11.05 -4.08
N ILE A 471 -11.97 -10.35 -4.38
CA ILE A 471 -11.13 -9.68 -3.39
C ILE A 471 -11.93 -8.65 -2.56
N GLU A 472 -12.86 -7.94 -3.19
CA GLU A 472 -13.57 -6.81 -2.56
C GLU A 472 -14.90 -7.19 -1.88
N HIS A 473 -15.43 -8.40 -2.11
CA HIS A 473 -16.77 -8.79 -1.65
C HIS A 473 -16.86 -10.14 -0.95
N THR A 474 -15.75 -10.88 -0.81
CA THR A 474 -15.79 -12.21 -0.18
C THR A 474 -14.94 -12.25 1.08
N GLY A 475 -15.61 -12.59 2.19
CA GLY A 475 -14.99 -12.97 3.45
C GLY A 475 -15.16 -11.99 4.61
N VAL A 476 -14.82 -12.49 5.80
CA VAL A 476 -14.79 -11.71 7.05
C VAL A 476 -13.47 -10.95 7.25
N PRO A 477 -13.49 -9.72 7.80
CA PRO A 477 -12.27 -8.97 8.13
C PRO A 477 -11.39 -9.70 9.15
N THR A 478 -10.09 -9.47 9.08
CA THR A 478 -9.08 -10.12 9.95
C THR A 478 -9.42 -10.00 11.43
N LEU A 479 -9.87 -8.82 11.87
CA LEU A 479 -10.23 -8.58 13.26
C LEU A 479 -11.36 -9.50 13.75
N ALA A 480 -12.39 -9.67 12.93
CA ALA A 480 -13.52 -10.55 13.25
C ALA A 480 -13.15 -12.04 13.08
N ALA A 481 -12.32 -12.36 12.09
CA ALA A 481 -11.83 -13.71 11.86
C ALA A 481 -11.05 -14.25 13.07
N LEU A 482 -10.19 -13.42 13.68
CA LEU A 482 -9.45 -13.78 14.89
C LEU A 482 -10.40 -14.16 16.04
N VAL A 483 -11.39 -13.31 16.31
CA VAL A 483 -12.37 -13.52 17.39
C VAL A 483 -13.16 -14.81 17.15
N GLN A 484 -13.63 -15.03 15.91
CA GLN A 484 -14.36 -16.25 15.55
C GLN A 484 -13.49 -17.50 15.69
N ALA A 485 -12.22 -17.44 15.28
CA ALA A 485 -11.30 -18.56 15.39
C ALA A 485 -11.03 -18.95 16.85
N VAL A 486 -10.73 -17.96 17.70
CA VAL A 486 -10.49 -18.18 19.14
C VAL A 486 -11.73 -18.75 19.82
N ASN A 487 -12.91 -18.18 19.57
CA ASN A 487 -14.16 -18.69 20.15
C ASN A 487 -14.49 -20.11 19.65
N GLY A 488 -14.31 -20.38 18.36
CA GLY A 488 -14.56 -21.70 17.79
C GLY A 488 -13.71 -22.79 18.44
N LEU A 489 -12.42 -22.52 18.67
CA LEU A 489 -11.52 -23.44 19.36
C LEU A 489 -11.80 -23.57 20.86
N ASN A 490 -12.18 -22.47 21.52
CA ASN A 490 -12.56 -22.49 22.94
C ASN A 490 -13.80 -23.34 23.19
N ASP A 491 -14.81 -23.23 22.32
CA ASP A 491 -16.10 -23.93 22.50
C ASP A 491 -15.97 -25.45 22.36
N ILE A 492 -14.97 -25.94 21.62
CA ILE A 492 -14.62 -27.37 21.55
C ILE A 492 -13.49 -27.76 22.50
N GLY A 493 -12.98 -26.82 23.31
CA GLY A 493 -11.94 -27.07 24.30
C GLY A 493 -10.54 -27.32 23.74
N LEU A 494 -10.26 -26.95 22.49
CA LEU A 494 -8.98 -27.24 21.80
C LEU A 494 -8.05 -26.03 21.64
N LYS A 495 -8.40 -24.83 22.15
CA LYS A 495 -7.57 -23.62 21.98
C LYS A 495 -6.16 -23.74 22.60
N GLU A 496 -6.03 -24.52 23.68
CA GLU A 496 -4.73 -24.76 24.34
C GLU A 496 -3.92 -25.90 23.68
N GLU A 497 -4.55 -26.69 22.81
CA GLU A 497 -3.89 -27.79 22.08
C GLU A 497 -3.53 -27.42 20.64
N VAL A 498 -4.26 -26.47 20.03
CA VAL A 498 -4.09 -26.10 18.62
C VAL A 498 -3.66 -24.65 18.52
N ASP A 499 -2.48 -24.43 17.95
CA ASP A 499 -1.95 -23.09 17.76
C ASP A 499 -2.68 -22.35 16.63
N LEU A 500 -2.90 -21.06 16.82
CA LEU A 500 -3.60 -20.18 15.90
C LEU A 500 -2.66 -19.13 15.32
N ILE A 501 -2.49 -19.16 13.99
CA ILE A 501 -1.78 -18.13 13.24
C ILE A 501 -2.80 -17.22 12.53
N ILE A 502 -2.83 -15.93 12.87
CA ILE A 502 -3.70 -14.97 12.18
C ILE A 502 -2.96 -14.20 11.09
N THR A 503 -3.65 -13.88 10.00
CA THR A 503 -3.10 -13.07 8.91
C THR A 503 -4.19 -12.37 8.11
N GLY A 504 -3.78 -11.52 7.18
CA GLY A 504 -4.62 -10.54 6.50
C GLY A 504 -4.34 -9.15 7.07
N GLY A 505 -3.71 -8.28 6.28
CA GLY A 505 -3.54 -6.89 6.69
C GLY A 505 -2.71 -6.61 7.96
N ILE A 506 -1.88 -7.54 8.45
CA ILE A 506 -0.93 -7.30 9.55
C ILE A 506 0.23 -6.42 9.04
N ARG A 507 0.41 -5.23 9.63
CA ARG A 507 1.32 -4.18 9.10
C ARG A 507 2.44 -3.77 10.06
N SER A 508 2.25 -3.92 11.37
CA SER A 508 3.15 -3.35 12.39
C SER A 508 3.25 -4.23 13.63
N GLY A 509 4.21 -3.95 14.52
CA GLY A 509 4.27 -4.65 15.80
C GLY A 509 3.10 -4.35 16.72
N ALA A 510 2.40 -3.22 16.53
CA ALA A 510 1.14 -2.95 17.22
C ALA A 510 0.03 -3.93 16.78
N ASP A 511 -0.06 -4.24 15.49
CA ASP A 511 -1.01 -5.26 14.99
C ASP A 511 -0.65 -6.64 15.57
N VAL A 512 0.65 -6.99 15.59
CA VAL A 512 1.15 -8.24 16.20
C VAL A 512 0.74 -8.32 17.67
N ALA A 513 1.07 -7.31 18.47
CA ALA A 513 0.80 -7.30 19.91
C ALA A 513 -0.70 -7.45 20.20
N LYS A 514 -1.55 -6.72 19.47
CA LYS A 514 -3.02 -6.80 19.63
C LYS A 514 -3.56 -8.16 19.21
N ALA A 515 -3.05 -8.73 18.11
CA ALA A 515 -3.43 -10.07 17.67
C ALA A 515 -3.06 -11.14 18.71
N MET A 516 -1.83 -11.10 19.23
CA MET A 516 -1.36 -12.01 20.29
C MET A 516 -2.23 -11.89 21.54
N ALA A 517 -2.47 -10.66 22.02
CA ALA A 517 -3.34 -10.41 23.18
C ALA A 517 -4.78 -10.90 22.98
N MET A 518 -5.27 -10.94 21.75
CA MET A 518 -6.60 -11.44 21.42
C MET A 518 -6.66 -12.96 21.24
N GLY A 519 -5.56 -13.69 21.44
CA GLY A 519 -5.53 -15.15 21.44
C GLY A 519 -4.91 -15.79 20.19
N ALA A 520 -4.18 -15.03 19.36
CA ALA A 520 -3.30 -15.64 18.35
C ALA A 520 -1.98 -16.09 19.00
N ASP A 521 -1.41 -17.19 18.52
CA ASP A 521 -0.12 -17.73 18.99
C ASP A 521 1.04 -17.25 18.10
N ALA A 522 0.73 -16.86 16.85
CA ALA A 522 1.64 -16.18 15.94
C ALA A 522 0.87 -15.43 14.83
N VAL A 523 1.59 -14.71 13.97
CA VAL A 523 1.01 -14.03 12.81
C VAL A 523 1.78 -14.32 11.53
N TYR A 524 1.08 -14.31 10.38
CA TYR A 524 1.76 -14.20 9.09
C TYR A 524 1.79 -12.78 8.53
N ILE A 525 2.91 -12.47 7.86
CA ILE A 525 3.04 -11.31 6.97
C ILE A 525 3.28 -11.77 5.53
N GLY A 526 2.52 -11.21 4.59
CA GLY A 526 2.72 -11.41 3.15
C GLY A 526 3.02 -10.08 2.46
N THR A 527 1.98 -9.26 2.30
CA THR A 527 2.07 -7.94 1.66
C THR A 527 3.09 -7.03 2.34
N GLY A 528 3.14 -7.00 3.68
CA GLY A 528 4.14 -6.22 4.42
C GLY A 528 5.58 -6.64 4.08
N ALA A 529 5.86 -7.95 4.05
CA ALA A 529 7.16 -8.48 3.65
C ALA A 529 7.53 -8.12 2.21
N MET A 530 6.56 -8.19 1.28
CA MET A 530 6.75 -7.75 -0.11
C MET A 530 7.09 -6.25 -0.20
N ILE A 531 6.40 -5.41 0.57
CA ILE A 531 6.67 -3.96 0.60
C ILE A 531 8.07 -3.72 1.17
N ALA A 532 8.43 -4.37 2.27
CA ALA A 532 9.75 -4.26 2.89
C ALA A 532 10.89 -4.59 1.91
N MET A 533 10.77 -5.65 1.10
CA MET A 533 11.79 -5.97 0.09
C MET A 533 11.87 -4.97 -1.06
N GLY A 534 10.81 -4.18 -1.32
CA GLY A 534 10.81 -3.12 -2.34
C GLY A 534 9.59 -3.08 -3.25
N CYS A 535 8.53 -3.85 -2.96
CA CYS A 535 7.27 -3.76 -3.72
C CYS A 535 6.69 -2.34 -3.67
N ARG A 536 6.23 -1.85 -4.83
CA ARG A 536 5.63 -0.52 -4.98
C ARG A 536 4.11 -0.51 -4.82
N ALA A 537 3.50 -1.65 -4.44
CA ALA A 537 2.06 -1.81 -4.31
C ALA A 537 1.26 -1.35 -5.56
N CYS A 538 1.82 -1.56 -6.77
CA CYS A 538 1.19 -1.22 -8.05
C CYS A 538 0.06 -2.18 -8.46
N ARG A 539 -0.18 -3.26 -7.71
CA ARG A 539 -1.32 -4.19 -7.85
C ARG A 539 -1.43 -4.94 -9.20
N MET A 540 -0.52 -4.72 -10.13
CA MET A 540 -0.42 -5.39 -11.43
C MET A 540 0.35 -6.73 -11.38
N CYS A 541 0.45 -7.36 -10.21
CA CYS A 541 1.25 -8.57 -9.98
C CYS A 541 0.91 -9.70 -10.97
N TYR A 542 -0.35 -9.76 -11.42
CA TYR A 542 -0.86 -10.77 -12.35
C TYR A 542 -0.25 -10.66 -13.75
N THR A 543 0.14 -9.45 -14.18
CA THR A 543 0.66 -9.18 -15.53
C THR A 543 2.05 -9.77 -15.80
N GLY A 544 2.78 -10.13 -14.75
CA GLY A 544 4.18 -10.55 -14.85
C GLY A 544 5.15 -9.40 -15.16
N LYS A 545 4.71 -8.13 -15.18
CA LYS A 545 5.55 -6.97 -15.54
C LYS A 545 5.92 -6.10 -14.35
N CYS A 546 6.23 -6.73 -13.21
CA CYS A 546 6.59 -6.01 -11.99
C CYS A 546 7.85 -5.14 -12.18
N PRO A 547 7.78 -3.80 -12.02
CA PRO A 547 8.87 -2.89 -12.39
C PRO A 547 10.10 -3.00 -11.47
N VAL A 548 9.95 -3.63 -10.31
CA VAL A 548 10.98 -3.78 -9.27
C VAL A 548 11.42 -5.23 -9.06
N GLY A 549 11.05 -6.14 -9.97
CA GLY A 549 11.53 -7.52 -9.93
C GLY A 549 10.88 -8.43 -8.89
N VAL A 550 9.86 -7.97 -8.17
CA VAL A 550 9.20 -8.77 -7.10
C VAL A 550 8.28 -9.86 -7.66
N ALA A 551 7.29 -9.48 -8.49
CA ALA A 551 6.22 -10.38 -8.95
C ALA A 551 6.27 -10.59 -10.47
N THR A 552 7.40 -11.07 -10.98
CA THR A 552 7.69 -11.21 -12.42
C THR A 552 8.58 -12.42 -12.70
N GLN A 553 8.42 -13.01 -13.89
CA GLN A 553 9.32 -14.03 -14.42
C GLN A 553 10.23 -13.49 -15.54
N ASP A 554 10.10 -12.21 -15.90
CA ASP A 554 10.93 -11.56 -16.93
C ASP A 554 12.38 -11.42 -16.42
N PRO A 555 13.38 -12.03 -17.09
CA PRO A 555 14.77 -11.96 -16.66
C PRO A 555 15.34 -10.55 -16.55
N VAL A 556 14.88 -9.60 -17.37
CA VAL A 556 15.32 -8.19 -17.33
C VAL A 556 14.77 -7.49 -16.09
N LEU A 557 13.50 -7.75 -15.75
CA LEU A 557 12.88 -7.15 -14.56
C LEU A 557 13.39 -7.79 -13.27
N ARG A 558 13.61 -9.11 -13.26
CA ARG A 558 14.17 -9.86 -12.13
C ARG A 558 15.54 -9.33 -11.69
N LYS A 559 16.41 -8.96 -12.65
CA LYS A 559 17.73 -8.35 -12.37
C LYS A 559 17.69 -7.05 -11.57
N ARG A 560 16.53 -6.39 -11.47
CA ARG A 560 16.38 -5.15 -10.69
C ARG A 560 16.33 -5.40 -9.18
N MET A 561 16.15 -6.64 -8.75
CA MET A 561 16.11 -7.01 -7.34
C MET A 561 17.48 -7.50 -6.87
N ASP A 562 18.05 -6.80 -5.89
CA ASP A 562 19.19 -7.29 -5.11
C ASP A 562 18.66 -8.17 -3.97
N VAL A 563 18.98 -9.47 -4.02
CA VAL A 563 18.50 -10.48 -3.08
C VAL A 563 19.00 -10.21 -1.65
N ASP A 564 20.25 -9.80 -1.47
CA ASP A 564 20.85 -9.62 -0.14
C ASP A 564 20.38 -8.31 0.52
N LEU A 565 20.15 -7.27 -0.28
CA LEU A 565 19.48 -6.06 0.21
C LEU A 565 18.03 -6.34 0.57
N ALA A 566 17.29 -7.07 -0.28
CA ALA A 566 15.90 -7.44 -0.03
C ALA A 566 15.77 -8.29 1.24
N ALA A 567 16.63 -9.31 1.41
CA ALA A 567 16.67 -10.16 2.59
C ALA A 567 16.88 -9.36 3.88
N ARG A 568 17.88 -8.46 3.89
CA ARG A 568 18.14 -7.57 5.04
C ARG A 568 16.94 -6.68 5.37
N ARG A 569 16.23 -6.18 4.36
CA ARG A 569 15.02 -5.36 4.60
C ARG A 569 13.87 -6.18 5.19
N VAL A 570 13.64 -7.40 4.71
CA VAL A 570 12.65 -8.32 5.29
C VAL A 570 13.01 -8.67 6.74
N ALA A 571 14.27 -9.02 7.00
CA ALA A 571 14.77 -9.28 8.34
C ALA A 571 14.57 -8.08 9.28
N ASN A 572 14.95 -6.87 8.84
CA ASN A 572 14.77 -5.65 9.62
C ASN A 572 13.29 -5.36 9.92
N TYR A 573 12.40 -5.63 8.97
CA TYR A 573 10.96 -5.42 9.16
C TYR A 573 10.40 -6.39 10.21
N ILE A 574 10.69 -7.69 10.10
CA ILE A 574 10.30 -8.70 11.10
C ILE A 574 10.87 -8.35 12.48
N LYS A 575 12.15 -7.97 12.53
CA LYS A 575 12.82 -7.53 13.78
C LYS A 575 12.13 -6.30 14.39
N SER A 576 11.79 -5.29 13.58
CA SER A 576 11.08 -4.09 14.06
C SER A 576 9.71 -4.45 14.62
N MET A 577 8.93 -5.25 13.91
CA MET A 577 7.61 -5.71 14.36
C MET A 577 7.72 -6.49 15.69
N THR A 578 8.75 -7.33 15.83
CA THR A 578 9.00 -8.09 17.05
C THR A 578 9.36 -7.19 18.22
N GLU A 579 10.28 -6.23 18.04
CA GLU A 579 10.69 -5.29 19.09
C GLU A 579 9.57 -4.31 19.48
N GLU A 580 8.75 -3.88 18.52
CA GLU A 580 7.55 -3.08 18.77
C GLU A 580 6.54 -3.87 19.59
N ALA A 581 6.25 -5.12 19.21
CA ALA A 581 5.29 -5.96 19.93
C ALA A 581 5.76 -6.29 21.35
N LYS A 582 7.04 -6.64 21.49
CA LYS A 582 7.72 -6.83 22.78
C LYS A 582 7.63 -5.59 23.66
N MET A 583 7.92 -4.41 23.12
CA MET A 583 7.83 -3.15 23.86
C MET A 583 6.42 -2.91 24.38
N LEU A 584 5.39 -3.18 23.57
CA LEU A 584 4.00 -3.06 24.00
C LEU A 584 3.63 -4.10 25.08
N ALA A 585 4.14 -5.33 24.97
CA ALA A 585 3.99 -6.36 25.99
C ALA A 585 4.55 -5.94 27.35
N GLN A 586 5.79 -5.45 27.34
CA GLN A 586 6.48 -4.97 28.54
C GLN A 586 5.79 -3.77 29.17
N LEU A 587 5.28 -2.84 28.34
CA LEU A 587 4.53 -1.68 28.82
C LEU A 587 3.22 -2.06 29.51
N ALA A 588 2.59 -3.18 29.16
CA ALA A 588 1.43 -3.70 29.89
C ALA A 588 1.79 -4.67 31.04
N GLY A 589 3.09 -4.81 31.36
CA GLY A 589 3.56 -5.56 32.53
C GLY A 589 3.93 -7.02 32.25
N HIS A 590 4.14 -7.39 30.99
CA HIS A 590 4.42 -8.77 30.59
C HIS A 590 5.85 -8.98 30.12
N ASP A 591 6.51 -10.01 30.66
CA ASP A 591 7.86 -10.46 30.32
C ASP A 591 7.87 -11.63 29.29
N ASP A 592 6.70 -12.03 28.80
CA ASP A 592 6.53 -12.99 27.69
C ASP A 592 5.35 -12.52 26.85
N ILE A 593 5.55 -12.41 25.53
CA ILE A 593 4.51 -11.93 24.61
C ILE A 593 3.26 -12.82 24.58
N ARG A 594 3.35 -14.08 25.03
CA ARG A 594 2.21 -15.00 25.13
C ARG A 594 1.36 -14.78 26.38
N LYS A 595 1.84 -14.01 27.36
CA LYS A 595 1.05 -13.63 28.54
C LYS A 595 0.10 -12.46 28.27
N PHE A 596 0.23 -11.84 27.11
CA PHE A 596 -0.63 -10.74 26.68
C PHE A 596 -2.07 -11.22 26.56
N SER A 597 -3.01 -10.40 27.05
CA SER A 597 -4.39 -10.83 27.22
C SER A 597 -5.39 -9.77 26.75
N PRO A 598 -6.67 -10.15 26.52
CA PRO A 598 -7.71 -9.19 26.16
C PRO A 598 -7.96 -8.13 27.26
N GLU A 599 -7.60 -8.42 28.51
CA GLU A 599 -7.74 -7.48 29.63
C GLU A 599 -6.80 -6.28 29.53
N ASP A 600 -5.67 -6.44 28.83
CA ASP A 600 -4.70 -5.39 28.54
C ASP A 600 -5.16 -4.47 27.41
N LEU A 601 -6.32 -4.73 26.79
CA LEU A 601 -6.82 -4.01 25.62
C LEU A 601 -8.10 -3.22 25.93
N ARG A 602 -8.30 -2.12 25.20
CA ARG A 602 -9.59 -1.40 25.14
C ARG A 602 -9.96 -1.04 23.72
N ALA A 603 -11.25 -1.15 23.41
CA ALA A 603 -11.80 -0.66 22.15
C ALA A 603 -12.11 0.84 22.23
N LEU A 604 -11.63 1.62 21.26
CA LEU A 604 -11.85 3.08 21.18
C LEU A 604 -13.29 3.44 20.78
N ASP A 605 -14.01 2.53 20.12
CA ASP A 605 -15.36 2.75 19.64
C ASP A 605 -16.27 1.53 19.88
N THR A 606 -17.58 1.77 19.83
CA THR A 606 -18.61 0.76 20.10
C THR A 606 -18.64 -0.35 19.07
N ASN A 607 -18.26 -0.08 17.82
CA ASN A 607 -18.27 -1.09 16.76
C ASN A 607 -17.14 -2.10 16.99
N THR A 608 -15.95 -1.61 17.32
CA THR A 608 -14.79 -2.41 17.66
C THR A 608 -15.06 -3.23 18.91
N ALA A 609 -15.66 -2.63 19.95
CA ALA A 609 -16.07 -3.35 21.16
C ALA A 609 -17.07 -4.49 20.82
N ALA A 610 -18.09 -4.21 20.01
CA ALA A 610 -19.09 -5.20 19.62
C ALA A 610 -18.52 -6.34 18.76
N ILE A 611 -17.56 -6.06 17.88
CA ILE A 611 -16.90 -7.07 17.04
C ILE A 611 -15.98 -7.97 17.88
N THR A 612 -15.23 -7.37 18.80
CA THR A 612 -14.13 -8.05 19.50
C THR A 612 -14.51 -8.62 20.85
N GLY A 613 -15.60 -8.14 21.46
CA GLY A 613 -15.92 -8.42 22.87
C GLY A 613 -15.03 -7.67 23.87
N LEU A 614 -14.10 -6.83 23.41
CA LEU A 614 -13.25 -6.02 24.28
C LEU A 614 -14.06 -4.97 25.03
N LYS A 615 -13.60 -4.64 26.24
CA LYS A 615 -14.13 -3.52 27.02
C LYS A 615 -13.95 -2.21 26.27
N LEU A 616 -14.98 -1.38 26.28
CA LEU A 616 -14.92 -0.03 25.72
C LEU A 616 -14.01 0.86 26.59
N ILE A 617 -13.36 1.86 26.02
CA ILE A 617 -12.43 2.77 26.73
C ILE A 617 -12.92 3.42 28.03
N ASN A 618 -14.23 3.46 28.28
CA ASN A 618 -14.81 4.02 29.50
C ASN A 618 -15.02 2.98 30.61
N GLN A 619 -14.64 1.72 30.38
CA GLN A 619 -14.64 0.58 31.31
C GLN A 619 -13.20 0.12 31.54
#